data_AF-U4TUE8-F1
#
_entry.id   AF-U4TUE8-F1
#
_cell.length_a   1.000
_cell.length_b   1.000
_cell.length_c   1.000
_cell.angle_alpha   90.00
_cell.angle_beta   90.00
_cell.angle_gamma   90.00
#
_symmetry.space_group_name_H-M   'P 1'
#
loop_
_entity.id
_entity.type
_entity.pdbx_description
1 polymer ?
#
loop_
_entity_poly.entity_id
_entity_poly.type
_entity_poly.pdbx_seq_one_letter_code
_entity_poly.pdbx_strand_id
1 'polypeptide(L)'
;MFWYVFGTFTNCFTFSAGTSWTRAERDITKLLVGNKPNYKQPSSIYWLFTIIITACYTGSIIAFVTLPIYPAVIDSIDQLTGKRYQIGMLNKGGWPSWFQNVSDETSERLLRKVDYVPDVESGLRNVTKAFFWPYALLGSREELQFIVKTNFSLGSKKSMLHISQQCFVPFKVGIALPHHLVYSEILAGGIQMILQSGLNIKMKNDIEWEMLRSSTGKLLAVSWGF
;
A
#
# COMPACT_ATOMS: atom_id res chain seq x y z
N MET A 1 -2.27 11.36 -25.93
CA MET A 1 -3.66 11.68 -26.30
C MET A 1 -3.96 13.18 -26.30
N PHE A 2 -3.55 13.96 -25.28
CA PHE A 2 -3.70 15.43 -25.21
C PHE A 2 -3.27 16.17 -26.49
N TRP A 3 -2.10 15.88 -27.04
CA TRP A 3 -1.60 16.48 -28.29
C TRP A 3 -2.46 16.18 -29.53
N TYR A 4 -3.11 15.02 -29.58
CA TYR A 4 -3.94 14.63 -30.71
C TYR A 4 -5.29 15.37 -30.70
N VAL A 5 -5.86 15.56 -29.50
CA VAL A 5 -7.09 16.34 -29.28
C VAL A 5 -6.82 17.83 -29.49
N PHE A 6 -5.72 18.36 -28.95
CA PHE A 6 -5.34 19.75 -29.15
C PHE A 6 -5.06 20.06 -30.64
N GLY A 7 -4.34 19.16 -31.32
CA GLY A 7 -4.02 19.28 -32.75
C GLY A 7 -5.24 19.24 -33.68
N THR A 8 -6.27 18.45 -33.34
CA THR A 8 -7.53 18.41 -34.10
C THR A 8 -8.35 19.69 -33.92
N PHE A 9 -8.39 20.27 -32.71
CA PHE A 9 -9.08 21.54 -32.48
C PHE A 9 -8.34 22.74 -33.09
N THR A 10 -7.00 22.80 -33.01
CA THR A 10 -6.23 23.90 -33.63
C THR A 10 -6.32 23.90 -35.16
N ASN A 11 -6.44 22.72 -35.80
CA ASN A 11 -6.64 22.63 -37.25
C ASN A 11 -8.04 23.10 -37.70
N CYS A 12 -9.05 23.03 -36.84
CA CYS A 12 -10.38 23.58 -37.14
C CYS A 12 -10.40 25.12 -37.16
N PHE A 13 -9.46 25.78 -36.47
CA PHE A 13 -9.34 27.25 -36.44
C PHE A 13 -8.47 27.83 -37.57
N THR A 14 -7.66 27.01 -38.25
CA THR A 14 -6.81 27.42 -39.38
C THR A 14 -7.45 27.16 -40.75
N PHE A 15 -8.61 26.50 -40.81
CA PHE A 15 -9.27 26.17 -42.08
C PHE A 15 -10.01 27.39 -42.66
N SER A 16 -9.44 28.02 -43.69
CA SER A 16 -9.97 29.22 -44.38
C SER A 16 -10.74 28.90 -45.68
N ALA A 17 -11.32 27.71 -45.83
CA ALA A 17 -12.12 27.35 -47.00
C ALA A 17 -13.52 28.03 -46.99
N GLY A 18 -14.21 28.04 -48.13
CA GLY A 18 -15.50 28.74 -48.33
C GLY A 18 -16.63 28.37 -47.36
N THR A 19 -16.54 27.23 -46.67
CA THR A 19 -17.46 26.74 -45.63
C THR A 19 -16.89 26.85 -44.20
N SER A 20 -15.86 27.68 -44.01
CA SER A 20 -15.20 27.88 -42.72
C SER A 20 -16.13 28.54 -41.69
N TRP A 21 -15.99 28.10 -40.44
CA TRP A 21 -16.71 28.64 -39.28
C TRP A 21 -16.38 30.12 -39.03
N THR A 22 -15.24 30.60 -39.54
CA THR A 22 -14.86 32.02 -39.57
C THR A 22 -15.73 32.88 -40.48
N ARG A 23 -16.48 32.26 -41.41
CA ARG A 23 -17.28 32.93 -42.45
C ARG A 23 -18.80 32.74 -42.28
N ALA A 24 -19.26 32.14 -41.17
CA ALA A 24 -20.67 31.89 -40.89
C ALA A 24 -21.50 33.19 -40.87
N GLU A 25 -22.69 33.22 -41.48
CA GLU A 25 -23.48 34.45 -41.66
C GLU A 25 -24.09 35.01 -40.37
N ARG A 26 -24.42 34.16 -39.38
CA ARG A 26 -25.09 34.56 -38.15
C ARG A 26 -24.13 35.27 -37.18
N ASP A 27 -24.58 36.39 -36.62
CA ASP A 27 -23.75 37.23 -35.74
C ASP A 27 -23.34 36.54 -34.44
N ILE A 28 -24.12 35.58 -33.93
CA ILE A 28 -23.80 34.81 -32.72
C ILE A 28 -22.60 33.88 -32.97
N THR A 29 -22.53 33.23 -34.14
CA THR A 29 -21.38 32.38 -34.49
C THR A 29 -20.12 33.21 -34.76
N LYS A 30 -20.24 34.43 -35.30
CA LYS A 30 -19.12 35.37 -35.40
C LYS A 30 -18.69 35.91 -34.03
N LEU A 31 -19.62 36.20 -33.12
CA LEU A 31 -19.32 36.62 -31.75
C LEU A 31 -18.74 35.49 -30.91
N LEU A 32 -18.93 34.22 -31.26
CA LEU A 32 -18.36 33.11 -30.50
C LEU A 32 -17.06 32.59 -31.11
N VAL A 33 -16.91 32.56 -32.44
CA VAL A 33 -15.78 31.88 -33.12
C VAL A 33 -15.02 32.80 -34.08
N GLY A 34 -15.63 33.89 -34.54
CA GLY A 34 -15.07 34.75 -35.59
C GLY A 34 -14.33 35.99 -35.07
N ASN A 35 -13.26 36.36 -35.75
CA ASN A 35 -12.53 37.60 -35.49
C ASN A 35 -13.19 38.75 -36.29
N LYS A 36 -14.04 39.57 -35.67
CA LYS A 36 -14.59 40.79 -36.31
C LYS A 36 -13.58 41.94 -36.19
N PRO A 37 -13.17 42.59 -37.30
CA PRO A 37 -12.12 43.63 -37.27
C PRO A 37 -12.50 44.92 -36.52
N ASN A 38 -13.78 45.13 -36.17
CA ASN A 38 -14.29 46.36 -35.54
C ASN A 38 -14.86 46.19 -34.13
N TYR A 39 -14.76 44.99 -33.52
CA TYR A 39 -15.23 44.77 -32.14
C TYR A 39 -14.03 44.52 -31.21
N LYS A 40 -13.83 45.41 -30.23
CA LYS A 40 -12.66 45.46 -29.33
C LYS A 40 -12.67 44.38 -28.23
N GLN A 41 -13.33 43.25 -28.46
CA GLN A 41 -13.29 42.10 -27.54
C GLN A 41 -13.03 40.81 -28.32
N PRO A 42 -11.89 40.12 -28.08
CA PRO A 42 -11.54 38.88 -28.76
C PRO A 42 -12.37 37.74 -28.19
N SER A 43 -13.44 37.37 -28.88
CA SER A 43 -14.27 36.21 -28.59
C SER A 43 -13.57 34.87 -28.75
N SER A 44 -12.47 34.83 -29.51
CA SER A 44 -11.54 33.69 -29.59
C SER A 44 -10.89 33.36 -28.25
N ILE A 45 -10.79 34.34 -27.33
CA ILE A 45 -10.25 34.11 -25.98
C ILE A 45 -11.15 33.18 -25.17
N TYR A 46 -12.47 33.23 -25.37
CA TYR A 46 -13.40 32.39 -24.62
C TYR A 46 -13.29 30.92 -25.02
N TRP A 47 -13.22 30.63 -26.33
CA TRP A 47 -13.01 29.26 -26.82
C TRP A 47 -11.63 28.72 -26.48
N LEU A 48 -10.59 29.56 -26.55
CA LEU A 48 -9.25 29.18 -26.10
C LEU A 48 -9.27 28.85 -24.59
N PHE A 49 -9.93 29.69 -23.79
CA PHE A 49 -10.05 29.50 -22.35
C PHE A 49 -10.83 28.23 -22.00
N THR A 50 -11.98 27.98 -22.63
CA THR A 50 -12.77 26.77 -22.37
C THR A 50 -12.02 25.49 -22.76
N ILE A 51 -11.32 25.47 -23.90
CA ILE A 51 -10.50 24.32 -24.31
C ILE A 51 -9.38 24.06 -23.29
N ILE A 52 -8.68 25.09 -22.84
CA ILE A 52 -7.60 24.95 -21.83
C ILE A 52 -8.16 24.38 -20.53
N ILE A 53 -9.28 24.91 -20.04
CA ILE A 53 -9.92 24.45 -18.79
C ILE A 53 -10.40 23.00 -18.92
N THR A 54 -11.10 22.65 -20.01
CA THR A 54 -11.58 21.28 -20.23
C THR A 54 -10.43 20.29 -20.38
N ALA A 55 -9.35 20.66 -21.08
CA ALA A 55 -8.18 19.80 -21.26
C ALA A 55 -7.37 19.62 -19.95
N CYS A 56 -7.23 20.66 -19.13
CA CYS A 56 -6.59 20.57 -17.81
C CYS A 56 -7.39 19.71 -16.84
N TYR A 57 -8.72 19.86 -16.83
CA TYR A 57 -9.62 19.09 -15.98
C TYR A 57 -9.62 17.61 -16.36
N THR A 58 -9.77 17.30 -17.65
CA THR A 58 -9.72 15.91 -18.16
C THR A 58 -8.34 15.28 -17.94
N GLY A 59 -7.26 16.01 -18.16
CA GLY A 59 -5.90 15.55 -17.85
C GLY A 59 -5.68 15.24 -16.37
N SER A 60 -6.21 16.07 -15.47
CA SER A 60 -6.13 15.88 -14.02
C SER A 60 -6.94 14.65 -13.55
N ILE A 61 -8.14 14.45 -14.09
CA ILE A 61 -8.95 13.24 -13.81
C ILE A 61 -8.24 11.99 -14.29
N ILE A 62 -7.72 12.00 -15.53
CA ILE A 62 -7.01 10.85 -16.07
C ILE A 62 -5.78 10.55 -15.21
N ALA A 63 -5.01 11.56 -14.80
CA ALA A 63 -3.86 11.37 -13.90
C ALA A 63 -4.27 10.75 -12.55
N PHE A 64 -5.38 11.20 -11.95
CA PHE A 64 -5.88 10.67 -10.69
C PHE A 64 -6.42 9.23 -10.81
N VAL A 65 -7.08 8.89 -11.92
CA VAL A 65 -7.66 7.55 -12.14
C VAL A 65 -6.60 6.55 -12.59
N THR A 66 -5.62 6.97 -13.38
CA THR A 66 -4.60 6.06 -13.96
C THR A 66 -3.47 5.72 -13.02
N LEU A 67 -3.17 6.59 -12.05
CA LEU A 67 -2.15 6.33 -11.03
C LEU A 67 -2.86 5.95 -9.72
N PRO A 68 -3.04 4.65 -9.43
CA PRO A 68 -3.37 4.25 -8.07
C PRO A 68 -2.21 4.70 -7.17
N ILE A 69 -2.43 5.76 -6.39
CA ILE A 69 -1.45 6.25 -5.43
C ILE A 69 -1.43 5.27 -4.26
N TYR A 70 -0.63 4.22 -4.40
CA TYR A 70 -0.23 3.42 -3.25
C TYR A 70 0.73 4.26 -2.42
N PRO A 71 0.53 4.38 -1.10
CA PRO A 71 1.50 5.07 -0.26
C PRO A 71 2.86 4.35 -0.40
N ALA A 72 3.93 5.13 -0.47
CA ALA A 72 5.28 4.57 -0.51
C ALA A 72 5.52 3.75 0.76
N VAL A 73 5.59 2.43 0.59
CA VAL A 73 5.84 1.48 1.68
C VAL A 73 7.30 1.53 2.12
N ILE A 74 7.55 1.03 3.33
CA ILE A 74 8.91 0.95 3.88
C ILE A 74 9.26 -0.52 4.03
N ASP A 75 10.28 -0.93 3.27
CA ASP A 75 10.70 -2.33 3.23
C ASP A 75 12.11 -2.56 3.76
N SER A 76 12.92 -1.50 3.92
CA SER A 76 14.29 -1.59 4.44
C SER A 76 14.55 -0.80 5.72
N ILE A 77 15.57 -1.22 6.45
CA ILE A 77 16.06 -0.57 7.68
C ILE A 77 16.60 0.84 7.39
N ASP A 78 17.24 1.04 6.24
CA ASP A 78 17.72 2.34 5.80
C ASP A 78 16.58 3.33 5.59
N GLN A 79 15.46 2.87 5.00
CA GLN A 79 14.27 3.68 4.79
C GLN A 79 13.57 4.04 6.11
N LEU A 80 13.57 3.13 7.09
CA LEU A 80 13.08 3.38 8.46
C LEU A 80 13.90 4.49 9.14
N THR A 81 15.23 4.41 9.03
CA THR A 81 16.15 5.36 9.64
C THR A 81 16.04 6.75 9.00
N GLY A 82 15.90 6.83 7.67
CA GLY A 82 15.79 8.08 6.94
C GLY A 82 14.54 8.91 7.26
N LYS A 83 13.43 8.26 7.63
CA LYS A 83 12.14 8.91 7.89
C LYS A 83 11.82 9.15 9.38
N ARG A 84 12.79 8.95 10.29
CA ARG A 84 12.69 9.21 11.73
C ARG A 84 11.47 8.56 12.40
N TYR A 85 11.23 7.27 12.13
CA TYR A 85 10.19 6.50 12.80
C TYR A 85 10.49 6.33 14.29
N GLN A 86 9.46 6.41 15.12
CA GLN A 86 9.50 5.90 16.49
C GLN A 86 9.24 4.39 16.47
N ILE A 87 10.01 3.64 17.24
CA ILE A 87 10.04 2.19 17.11
C ILE A 87 9.65 1.55 18.43
N GLY A 88 8.53 0.84 18.41
CA GLY A 88 8.06 0.01 19.50
C GLY A 88 8.71 -1.37 19.45
N MET A 89 9.13 -1.88 20.61
CA MET A 89 9.56 -3.26 20.80
C MET A 89 8.85 -3.84 22.01
N LEU A 90 8.55 -5.14 21.97
CA LEU A 90 7.99 -5.82 23.13
C LEU A 90 9.01 -5.87 24.29
N ASN A 91 8.58 -5.50 25.50
CA ASN A 91 9.42 -5.56 26.70
C ASN A 91 9.65 -7.01 27.21
N LYS A 92 8.81 -7.94 26.78
CA LYS A 92 8.81 -9.35 27.23
C LYS A 92 9.41 -10.28 26.15
N GLY A 93 9.76 -11.51 26.52
CA GLY A 93 10.04 -12.58 25.56
C GLY A 93 11.43 -12.56 24.90
N GLY A 94 12.44 -11.98 25.56
CA GLY A 94 13.83 -12.01 25.07
C GLY A 94 14.15 -10.98 23.98
N TRP A 95 13.16 -10.25 23.47
CA TRP A 95 13.35 -9.17 22.50
C TRP A 95 14.42 -8.16 22.95
N PRO A 96 14.38 -7.58 24.18
CA PRO A 96 15.41 -6.63 24.58
C PRO A 96 16.81 -7.23 24.59
N SER A 97 16.96 -8.49 25.01
CA SER A 97 18.25 -9.18 25.06
C SER A 97 18.82 -9.50 23.67
N TRP A 98 17.97 -9.84 22.69
CA TRP A 98 18.44 -10.15 21.33
C TRP A 98 19.00 -8.95 20.59
N PHE A 99 18.55 -7.74 20.96
CA PHE A 99 18.94 -6.50 20.31
C PHE A 99 19.96 -5.67 21.12
N GLN A 100 20.53 -6.22 22.20
CA GLN A 100 21.56 -5.54 22.99
C GLN A 100 22.92 -5.47 22.28
N ASN A 101 23.25 -6.47 21.44
CA ASN A 101 24.56 -6.56 20.78
C ASN A 101 24.38 -6.81 19.28
N VAL A 102 24.09 -5.74 18.55
CA VAL A 102 23.85 -5.78 17.10
C VAL A 102 25.13 -5.39 16.37
N SER A 103 25.54 -6.20 15.39
CA SER A 103 26.75 -5.96 14.60
C SER A 103 26.58 -4.92 13.49
N ASP A 104 25.34 -4.66 13.07
CA ASP A 104 25.02 -3.69 12.02
C ASP A 104 24.80 -2.28 12.58
N GLU A 105 25.55 -1.31 12.04
CA GLU A 105 25.55 0.07 12.52
C GLU A 105 24.19 0.77 12.30
N THR A 106 23.51 0.46 11.18
CA THR A 106 22.21 1.10 10.87
C THR A 106 21.14 0.65 11.87
N SER A 107 21.10 -0.65 12.14
CA SER A 107 20.23 -1.26 13.13
C SER A 107 20.56 -0.76 14.54
N GLU A 108 21.84 -0.63 14.91
CA GLU A 108 22.24 -0.11 16.22
C GLU A 108 21.73 1.33 16.44
N ARG A 109 21.93 2.23 15.47
CA ARG A 109 21.46 3.62 15.55
C ARG A 109 19.95 3.70 15.73
N LEU A 110 19.22 2.84 15.02
CA LEU A 110 17.77 2.74 15.07
C LEU A 110 17.29 2.20 16.43
N LEU A 111 17.99 1.22 16.99
CA LEU A 111 17.64 0.56 18.25
C LEU A 111 17.98 1.37 19.51
N ARG A 112 18.85 2.40 19.40
CA ARG A 112 19.16 3.32 20.52
C ARG A 112 17.95 4.08 21.08
N LYS A 113 16.88 4.26 20.29
CA LYS A 113 15.68 5.03 20.66
C LYS A 113 14.40 4.17 20.54
N VAL A 114 14.43 3.00 21.14
CA VAL A 114 13.30 2.07 21.15
C VAL A 114 12.38 2.37 22.33
N ASP A 115 11.09 2.37 22.06
CA ASP A 115 10.01 2.42 23.04
C ASP A 115 9.58 1.00 23.42
N TYR A 116 9.58 0.69 24.71
CA TYR A 116 9.25 -0.65 25.19
C TYR A 116 7.76 -0.76 25.52
N VAL A 117 7.07 -1.61 24.78
CA VAL A 117 5.64 -1.82 24.86
C VAL A 117 5.35 -3.11 25.65
N PRO A 118 4.32 -3.15 26.52
CA PRO A 118 4.03 -4.34 27.33
C PRO A 118 3.44 -5.51 26.52
N ASP A 119 2.62 -5.22 25.50
CA ASP A 119 1.87 -6.20 24.72
C ASP A 119 1.74 -5.77 23.24
N VAL A 120 1.62 -6.74 22.32
CA VAL A 120 1.55 -6.49 20.87
C VAL A 120 0.35 -5.63 20.49
N GLU A 121 -0.80 -5.84 21.13
CA GLU A 121 -2.01 -5.04 20.89
C GLU A 121 -1.81 -3.55 21.23
N SER A 122 -1.12 -3.27 22.34
CA SER A 122 -0.78 -1.89 22.72
C SER A 122 0.14 -1.25 21.68
N GLY A 123 1.10 -2.01 21.14
CA GLY A 123 2.02 -1.55 20.10
C GLY A 123 1.28 -1.25 18.80
N LEU A 124 0.35 -2.13 18.41
CA LEU A 124 -0.47 -1.95 17.21
C LEU A 124 -1.45 -0.77 17.35
N ARG A 125 -1.94 -0.53 18.56
CA ARG A 125 -2.75 0.66 18.88
C ARG A 125 -1.93 1.95 18.74
N ASN A 126 -0.64 1.93 19.09
CA ASN A 126 0.25 3.08 18.88
C ASN A 126 0.50 3.30 17.39
N VAL A 127 0.81 2.24 16.63
CA VAL A 127 0.97 2.31 15.15
C VAL A 127 -0.26 2.93 14.47
N THR A 128 -1.46 2.51 14.88
CA THR A 128 -2.71 2.97 14.25
C THR A 128 -3.18 4.35 14.69
N LYS A 129 -2.83 4.80 15.89
CA LYS A 129 -3.20 6.13 16.42
C LYS A 129 -2.18 7.22 16.11
N ALA A 130 -0.95 6.86 15.75
CA ALA A 130 0.11 7.82 15.50
C ALA A 130 -0.12 8.55 14.18
N PHE A 131 -0.64 9.78 14.25
CA PHE A 131 -0.93 10.62 13.07
C PHE A 131 0.23 11.57 12.73
N PHE A 132 0.81 12.23 13.73
CA PHE A 132 1.86 13.24 13.55
C PHE A 132 3.28 12.66 13.52
N TRP A 133 3.52 11.61 14.31
CA TRP A 133 4.82 10.96 14.41
C TRP A 133 4.71 9.55 13.84
N PRO A 134 5.46 9.19 12.80
CA PRO A 134 5.37 7.87 12.22
C PRO A 134 5.87 6.83 13.24
N TYR A 135 5.05 5.81 13.54
CA TYR A 135 5.35 4.77 14.52
C TYR A 135 5.41 3.39 13.84
N ALA A 136 6.43 2.61 14.15
CA ALA A 136 6.62 1.25 13.68
C ALA A 136 6.74 0.29 14.86
N LEU A 137 6.21 -0.92 14.73
CA LEU A 137 6.31 -1.96 15.75
C LEU A 137 7.22 -3.08 15.25
N LEU A 138 8.20 -3.45 16.06
CA LEU A 138 9.02 -4.65 15.87
C LEU A 138 8.33 -5.85 16.50
N GLY A 139 8.21 -6.93 15.74
CA GLY A 139 7.60 -8.17 16.18
C GLY A 139 7.89 -9.32 15.22
N SER A 140 7.38 -10.50 15.55
CA SER A 140 7.50 -11.68 14.68
C SER A 140 6.67 -11.49 13.42
N ARG A 141 7.25 -11.77 12.25
CA ARG A 141 6.59 -11.58 10.95
C ARG A 141 5.28 -12.36 10.86
N GLU A 142 5.30 -13.63 11.24
CA GLU A 142 4.13 -14.51 11.11
C GLU A 142 3.03 -14.12 12.10
N GLU A 143 3.40 -13.67 13.31
CA GLU A 143 2.45 -13.18 14.31
C GLU A 143 1.78 -11.88 13.85
N LEU A 144 2.56 -10.91 13.36
CA LEU A 144 2.03 -9.65 12.82
C LEU A 144 1.15 -9.91 11.59
N GLN A 145 1.58 -10.81 10.70
CA GLN A 145 0.81 -11.19 9.53
C GLN A 145 -0.52 -11.84 9.91
N PHE A 146 -0.53 -12.68 10.94
CA PHE A 146 -1.75 -13.25 11.51
C PHE A 146 -2.69 -12.16 12.02
N ILE A 147 -2.21 -11.26 12.88
CA ILE A 147 -3.02 -10.21 13.50
C ILE A 147 -3.60 -9.24 12.45
N VAL A 148 -2.79 -8.86 11.45
CA VAL A 148 -3.25 -7.99 10.35
C VAL A 148 -4.33 -8.69 9.53
N LYS A 149 -4.17 -9.98 9.20
CA LYS A 149 -5.16 -10.74 8.44
C LYS A 149 -6.45 -10.98 9.22
N THR A 150 -6.40 -11.22 10.53
CA THR A 150 -7.60 -11.50 11.34
C THR A 150 -8.38 -10.23 11.70
N ASN A 151 -7.71 -9.21 12.23
CA ASN A 151 -8.37 -8.04 12.81
C ASN A 151 -8.62 -6.90 11.81
N PHE A 152 -7.85 -6.82 10.72
CA PHE A 152 -7.90 -5.72 9.75
C PHE A 152 -8.39 -6.14 8.36
N SER A 153 -9.01 -7.32 8.25
CA SER A 153 -9.58 -7.86 7.00
C SER A 153 -10.86 -7.14 6.53
N LEU A 154 -11.62 -6.55 7.47
CA LEU A 154 -12.90 -5.90 7.18
C LEU A 154 -12.72 -4.41 6.80
N GLY A 155 -12.73 -4.11 5.49
CA GLY A 155 -12.89 -2.75 4.94
C GLY A 155 -11.60 -1.99 4.57
N SER A 156 -11.72 -0.65 4.42
CA SER A 156 -10.65 0.29 4.01
C SER A 156 -9.42 0.33 4.94
N LYS A 157 -9.43 -0.42 6.05
CA LYS A 157 -8.32 -0.47 7.02
C LYS A 157 -7.24 -1.49 6.65
N LYS A 158 -7.49 -2.38 5.67
CA LYS A 158 -6.49 -3.33 5.16
C LYS A 158 -5.27 -2.64 4.53
N SER A 159 -5.44 -1.43 3.99
CA SER A 159 -4.38 -0.64 3.37
C SER A 159 -3.59 0.24 4.35
N MET A 160 -3.95 0.26 5.64
CA MET A 160 -3.30 1.13 6.64
C MET A 160 -2.04 0.53 7.26
N LEU A 161 -1.89 -0.80 7.22
CA LEU A 161 -0.78 -1.51 7.83
C LEU A 161 0.04 -2.24 6.78
N HIS A 162 1.35 -2.04 6.80
CA HIS A 162 2.31 -2.69 5.93
C HIS A 162 3.36 -3.40 6.78
N ILE A 163 3.69 -4.65 6.43
CA ILE A 163 4.76 -5.43 7.05
C ILE A 163 5.96 -5.35 6.11
N SER A 164 7.10 -4.88 6.63
CA SER A 164 8.32 -4.72 5.85
C SER A 164 8.82 -6.06 5.32
N GLN A 165 9.37 -6.06 4.10
CA GLN A 165 9.94 -7.29 3.53
C GLN A 165 11.27 -7.69 4.19
N GLN A 166 12.11 -6.73 4.60
CA GLN A 166 13.34 -7.01 5.32
C GLN A 166 13.04 -7.39 6.77
N CYS A 167 13.61 -8.53 7.21
CA CYS A 167 13.63 -8.95 8.60
C CYS A 167 14.97 -8.55 9.24
N PHE A 168 14.94 -8.09 10.50
CA PHE A 168 16.15 -7.76 11.26
C PHE A 168 16.98 -9.00 11.58
N VAL A 169 16.32 -10.08 12.00
CA VAL A 169 16.97 -11.35 12.36
C VAL A 169 16.08 -12.51 11.89
N PRO A 170 16.64 -13.50 11.18
CA PRO A 170 15.91 -14.70 10.80
C PRO A 170 15.77 -15.64 12.01
N PHE A 171 14.70 -15.47 12.77
CA PHE A 171 14.38 -16.40 13.86
C PHE A 171 13.60 -17.62 13.36
N LYS A 172 13.89 -18.77 13.98
CA LYS A 172 13.12 -20.00 13.83
C LYS A 172 12.52 -20.38 15.17
N VAL A 173 11.30 -20.89 15.15
CA VAL A 173 10.65 -21.45 16.33
C VAL A 173 11.06 -22.92 16.44
N GLY A 174 11.44 -23.33 17.64
CA GLY A 174 11.80 -24.71 17.97
C GLY A 174 11.10 -25.17 19.24
N ILE A 175 11.03 -26.49 19.42
CA ILE A 175 10.48 -27.11 20.63
C ILE A 175 11.66 -27.42 21.54
N ALA A 176 11.65 -26.86 22.75
CA ALA A 176 12.63 -27.20 23.77
C ALA A 176 12.21 -28.49 24.49
N LEU A 177 13.11 -29.47 24.54
CA LEU A 177 12.92 -30.73 25.25
C LEU A 177 13.84 -30.77 26.48
N PRO A 178 13.46 -31.46 27.57
CA PRO A 178 14.31 -31.56 28.75
C PRO A 178 15.61 -32.30 28.42
N HIS A 179 16.69 -31.90 29.10
CA HIS A 179 17.98 -32.59 29.01
C HIS A 179 17.79 -34.05 29.43
N HIS A 180 18.13 -34.99 28.52
CA HIS A 180 17.99 -36.45 28.69
C HIS A 180 16.60 -37.06 28.47
N LEU A 181 15.74 -36.45 27.64
CA LEU A 181 14.51 -37.12 27.20
C LEU A 181 14.82 -38.37 26.35
N VAL A 182 14.33 -39.53 26.80
CA VAL A 182 14.47 -40.84 26.11
C VAL A 182 13.92 -40.80 24.68
N TYR A 183 12.86 -40.03 24.45
CA TYR A 183 12.19 -39.90 23.15
C TYR A 183 12.71 -38.74 22.29
N SER A 184 13.80 -38.07 22.69
CA SER A 184 14.33 -36.91 21.95
C SER A 184 14.64 -37.22 20.49
N GLU A 185 15.26 -38.36 20.20
CA GLU A 185 15.59 -38.79 18.84
C GLU A 185 14.33 -39.08 18.00
N ILE A 186 13.35 -39.75 18.58
CA ILE A 186 12.08 -40.07 17.90
C ILE A 186 11.33 -38.78 17.57
N LEU A 187 11.26 -37.83 18.51
CA LEU A 187 10.61 -36.53 18.28
C LEU A 187 11.36 -35.69 17.24
N ALA A 188 12.70 -35.66 17.31
CA ALA A 188 13.52 -34.95 16.33
C ALA A 188 13.33 -35.54 14.92
N GLY A 189 13.33 -36.87 14.79
CA GLY A 189 13.05 -37.58 13.55
C GLY A 189 11.65 -37.28 13.02
N GLY A 190 10.63 -37.28 13.89
CA GLY A 190 9.26 -36.92 13.53
C GLY A 190 9.15 -35.49 13.00
N ILE A 191 9.81 -34.51 13.64
CA ILE A 191 9.85 -33.12 13.15
C ILE A 191 10.53 -33.04 11.79
N GLN A 192 11.63 -33.75 11.57
CA GLN A 192 12.30 -33.80 10.27
C GLN A 192 11.39 -34.37 9.19
N MET A 193 10.65 -35.45 9.47
CA MET A 193 9.68 -36.02 8.53
C MET A 193 8.56 -35.04 8.20
N ILE A 194 8.03 -34.30 9.18
CA ILE A 194 7.00 -33.25 8.97
C ILE A 194 7.54 -32.15 8.05
N LEU A 195 8.80 -31.76 8.22
CA LEU A 195 9.44 -30.75 7.37
C LEU A 195 9.71 -31.28 5.95
N GLN A 196 10.26 -32.49 5.81
CA GLN A 196 10.60 -33.11 4.52
C GLN A 196 9.36 -33.47 3.69
N SER A 197 8.29 -33.93 4.33
CA SER A 197 7.01 -34.22 3.67
C SER A 197 6.27 -32.96 3.21
N GLY A 198 6.71 -31.78 3.64
CA GLY A 198 6.01 -30.52 3.36
C GLY A 198 4.71 -30.35 4.15
N LEU A 199 4.43 -31.22 5.13
CA LEU A 199 3.21 -31.16 5.94
C LEU A 199 3.11 -29.84 6.70
N ASN A 200 4.24 -29.28 7.16
CA ASN A 200 4.28 -27.95 7.77
C ASN A 200 3.74 -26.84 6.83
N ILE A 201 4.14 -26.88 5.56
CA ILE A 201 3.69 -25.91 4.55
C ILE A 201 2.19 -26.08 4.29
N LYS A 202 1.71 -27.32 4.18
CA LYS A 202 0.29 -27.62 4.04
C LYS A 202 -0.50 -27.06 5.22
N MET A 203 -0.07 -27.34 6.45
CA MET A 203 -0.73 -26.85 7.66
C MET A 203 -0.77 -25.32 7.69
N LYS A 204 0.34 -24.65 7.37
CA LYS A 204 0.35 -23.18 7.25
C LYS A 204 -0.69 -22.68 6.24
N ASN A 205 -0.73 -23.27 5.05
CA ASN A 205 -1.66 -22.87 4.00
C ASN A 205 -3.13 -23.16 4.38
N ASP A 206 -3.40 -24.29 5.03
CA ASP A 206 -4.74 -24.66 5.49
C ASP A 206 -5.26 -23.63 6.52
N ILE A 207 -4.41 -23.23 7.48
CA ILE A 207 -4.78 -22.19 8.47
C ILE A 207 -4.94 -20.83 7.78
N GLU A 208 -4.06 -20.44 6.86
CA GLU A 208 -4.22 -19.19 6.10
C GLU A 208 -5.52 -19.14 5.29
N TRP A 209 -5.89 -20.26 4.67
CA TRP A 209 -7.14 -20.41 3.94
C TRP A 209 -8.35 -20.24 4.87
N GLU A 210 -8.32 -20.84 6.05
CA GLU A 210 -9.36 -20.67 7.05
C GLU A 210 -9.49 -19.24 7.56
N MET A 211 -8.37 -18.54 7.79
CA MET A 211 -8.38 -17.13 8.20
C MET A 211 -9.07 -16.24 7.16
N LEU A 212 -8.77 -16.43 5.88
CA LEU A 212 -9.39 -15.68 4.79
C LEU A 212 -10.89 -15.98 4.65
N ARG A 213 -11.28 -17.24 4.93
CA ARG A 213 -12.69 -17.65 4.93
C ARG A 213 -13.47 -17.09 6.13
N SER A 214 -12.80 -16.97 7.28
CA SER A 214 -13.41 -16.63 8.56
C SER A 214 -13.77 -15.15 8.71
N SER A 215 -13.07 -14.23 8.03
CA SER A 215 -13.26 -12.78 8.22
C SER A 215 -14.66 -12.23 7.91
N THR A 216 -15.54 -13.02 7.28
CA THR A 216 -16.95 -12.67 7.05
C THR A 216 -17.91 -13.87 7.11
N GLY A 217 -17.48 -15.05 7.60
CA GLY A 217 -18.03 -16.38 7.30
C GLY A 217 -19.52 -16.67 7.54
N LYS A 218 -20.44 -16.01 6.83
CA LYS A 218 -21.89 -16.32 6.83
C LYS A 218 -22.34 -17.19 5.66
N LEU A 219 -21.54 -17.35 4.61
CA LEU A 219 -21.79 -18.23 3.47
C LEU A 219 -20.38 -18.60 2.97
N LEU A 220 -19.86 -19.81 3.03
CA LEU A 220 -20.26 -20.95 2.22
C LEU A 220 -19.72 -22.21 2.94
N ALA A 221 -20.58 -22.87 3.72
CA ALA A 221 -20.43 -24.31 3.83
C ALA A 221 -20.78 -24.86 2.45
N VAL A 222 -19.91 -25.70 1.87
CA VAL A 222 -20.35 -26.64 0.85
C VAL A 222 -21.42 -27.48 1.54
N SER A 223 -22.68 -27.19 1.22
CA SER A 223 -23.79 -28.09 1.49
C SER A 223 -23.46 -29.38 0.75
N TRP A 224 -22.94 -30.38 1.47
CA TRP A 224 -22.99 -31.75 1.01
C TRP A 224 -24.45 -32.18 1.09
N GLY A 225 -25.17 -31.96 0.00
CA GLY A 225 -26.47 -32.57 -0.22
C GLY A 225 -26.25 -34.03 -0.57
N PHE A 226 -26.53 -34.91 0.39
CA PHE A 226 -27.08 -36.24 0.16
C PHE A 226 -28.37 -36.34 0.98
#